data_AF-A0A9E5UAZ9-F1
#
_entry.id   AF-A0A9E5UAZ9-F1
#
_cell.length_a   1.000
_cell.length_b   1.000
_cell.length_c   1.000
_cell.angle_alpha   90.00
_cell.angle_beta   90.00
_cell.angle_gamma   90.00
#
_symmetry.space_group_name_H-M   'P 1'
#
loop_
_entity.id
_entity.type
_entity.pdbx_description
1 polymer ?
#
loop_
_entity_poly.entity_id
_entity_poly.type
_entity_poly.pdbx_seq_one_letter_code
_entity_poly.pdbx_strand_id
1 'polypeptide(L)'
;MGILCAATGLALGVWTASLFARFGGGTAAPWDPPRRFVVRGPYRHVRNPMITGALALLLGESLIVQSWPLFGWLVVFALGNALYIPLVEERGLAKRFGEEYAAYQRHVPRWIPRPTPWAPGRERA
;
A
#
# COMPACT_ATOMS: atom_id res chain seq x y z
N MET A 1 2.76 1.68 23.24
CA MET A 1 2.73 2.38 21.93
C MET A 1 3.26 1.49 20.80
N GLY A 2 4.46 0.92 20.89
CA GLY A 2 5.02 0.04 19.84
C GLY A 2 4.16 -1.17 19.46
N ILE A 3 3.56 -1.85 20.45
CA ILE A 3 2.64 -3.00 20.20
C ILE A 3 1.42 -2.59 19.37
N LEU A 4 0.83 -1.42 19.65
CA LEU A 4 -0.33 -0.92 18.89
C LEU A 4 0.05 -0.62 17.44
N CYS A 5 1.21 -0.01 17.22
CA CYS A 5 1.74 0.23 15.87
C CYS A 5 1.98 -1.09 15.12
N ALA A 6 2.63 -2.07 15.78
CA ALA A 6 2.91 -3.38 15.20
C ALA A 6 1.63 -4.15 14.86
N ALA A 7 0.67 -4.21 15.79
CA ALA A 7 -0.60 -4.89 15.59
C ALA A 7 -1.41 -4.24 14.46
N THR A 8 -1.46 -2.91 14.40
CA THR A 8 -2.16 -2.18 13.33
C THR A 8 -1.49 -2.41 11.97
N GLY A 9 -0.15 -2.36 11.92
CA GLY A 9 0.62 -2.62 10.72
C GLY A 9 0.40 -4.05 10.19
N LEU A 10 0.43 -5.04 11.10
CA LEU A 10 0.16 -6.43 10.78
C LEU A 10 -1.28 -6.64 10.28
N ALA A 11 -2.28 -6.06 10.97
CA ALA A 11 -3.68 -6.15 10.58
C ALA A 11 -3.91 -5.54 9.18
N LEU A 12 -3.28 -4.39 8.89
CA LEU A 12 -3.34 -3.77 7.57
C LEU A 12 -2.65 -4.62 6.50
N GLY A 13 -1.51 -5.24 6.82
CA GLY A 13 -0.82 -6.20 5.96
C GLY A 13 -1.70 -7.40 5.61
N VAL A 14 -2.29 -8.05 6.62
CA VAL A 14 -3.20 -9.19 6.44
C VAL A 14 -4.43 -8.79 5.61
N TRP A 15 -5.01 -7.62 5.89
CA TRP A 15 -6.16 -7.13 5.13
C TRP A 15 -5.80 -6.89 3.66
N THR A 16 -4.73 -6.17 3.38
CA THR A 16 -4.30 -5.88 2.00
C THR A 16 -3.93 -7.15 1.23
N ALA A 17 -3.23 -8.10 1.86
CA ALA A 17 -2.94 -9.41 1.28
C ALA A 17 -4.22 -10.20 0.98
N SER A 18 -5.20 -10.20 1.90
CA SER A 18 -6.48 -10.89 1.71
C SER A 18 -7.30 -10.32 0.55
N LEU A 19 -7.20 -9.01 0.29
CA LEU A 19 -7.88 -8.36 -0.83
C LEU A 19 -7.29 -8.81 -2.17
N PHE A 20 -5.97 -8.94 -2.27
CA PHE A 20 -5.34 -9.49 -3.46
C PHE A 20 -5.71 -10.96 -3.67
N ALA A 21 -5.64 -11.78 -2.61
CA ALA A 21 -6.00 -13.19 -2.70
C ALA A 21 -7.48 -13.39 -3.13
N ARG A 22 -8.39 -12.53 -2.66
CA ARG A 22 -9.83 -12.66 -2.94
C ARG A 22 -10.27 -12.00 -4.25
N PHE A 23 -9.64 -10.91 -4.66
CA PHE A 23 -10.14 -10.07 -5.77
C PHE A 23 -9.11 -9.81 -6.89
N GLY A 24 -7.82 -10.08 -6.65
CA GLY A 24 -6.75 -9.86 -7.62
C GLY A 24 -6.68 -10.90 -8.73
N GLY A 25 -7.23 -12.10 -8.51
CA GLY A 25 -7.08 -13.23 -9.44
C GLY A 25 -5.62 -13.61 -9.67
N GLY A 26 -4.79 -13.37 -8.65
CA GLY A 26 -3.33 -13.53 -8.56
C GLY A 26 -2.83 -12.92 -7.24
N THR A 27 -1.53 -12.95 -6.96
CA THR A 27 -0.93 -12.38 -5.74
C THR A 27 -0.15 -11.10 -6.04
N ALA A 28 0.23 -10.32 -5.01
CA ALA A 28 1.15 -9.19 -5.20
C ALA A 28 2.57 -9.61 -5.64
N ALA A 29 2.77 -10.89 -5.96
CA ALA A 29 4.04 -11.45 -6.34
C ALA A 29 4.33 -11.20 -7.85
N PRO A 30 5.59 -10.87 -8.22
CA PRO A 30 5.98 -10.61 -9.60
C PRO A 30 5.66 -11.75 -10.58
N TRP A 31 5.59 -13.00 -10.09
CA TRP A 31 5.35 -14.19 -10.90
C TRP A 31 3.86 -14.52 -11.10
N ASP A 32 2.93 -13.86 -10.38
CA ASP A 32 1.48 -14.03 -10.59
C ASP A 32 0.73 -12.70 -10.42
N PRO A 33 1.02 -11.71 -11.29
CA PRO A 33 0.59 -10.35 -11.07
C PRO A 33 -0.93 -10.20 -11.29
N PRO A 34 -1.64 -9.47 -10.41
CA PRO A 34 -3.10 -9.45 -10.36
C PRO A 34 -3.69 -9.03 -11.71
N ARG A 35 -4.61 -9.84 -12.25
CA ARG A 35 -5.19 -9.62 -13.59
C ARG A 35 -6.29 -8.57 -13.59
N ARG A 36 -6.78 -8.19 -12.40
CA ARG A 36 -7.83 -7.19 -12.21
C ARG A 36 -7.32 -6.06 -11.32
N PHE A 37 -7.72 -4.84 -11.65
CA PHE A 37 -7.38 -3.67 -10.86
C PHE A 37 -8.20 -3.66 -9.55
N VAL A 38 -7.54 -3.89 -8.42
CA VAL A 38 -8.22 -4.04 -7.11
C VAL A 38 -8.23 -2.72 -6.35
N VAL A 39 -9.29 -1.94 -6.49
CA VAL A 39 -9.53 -0.74 -5.68
C VAL A 39 -10.61 -1.00 -4.63
N ARG A 40 -10.22 -1.75 -3.59
CA ARG A 40 -11.11 -2.15 -2.49
C ARG A 40 -10.47 -1.89 -1.14
N GLY A 41 -11.32 -1.62 -0.13
CA GLY A 41 -10.88 -1.41 1.25
C GLY A 41 -9.80 -0.31 1.35
N PRO A 42 -8.65 -0.58 1.99
CA PRO A 42 -7.58 0.40 2.18
C PRO A 42 -7.04 1.03 0.89
N TYR A 43 -7.08 0.32 -0.23
CA TYR A 43 -6.68 0.85 -1.55
C TYR A 43 -7.55 2.02 -2.02
N ARG A 44 -8.72 2.25 -1.42
CA ARG A 44 -9.55 3.43 -1.72
C ARG A 44 -9.09 4.70 -1.02
N HIS A 45 -8.22 4.57 -0.01
CA HIS A 45 -7.74 5.67 0.81
C HIS A 45 -6.31 6.06 0.45
N VAL A 46 -5.46 5.09 0.14
CA VAL A 46 -4.06 5.29 -0.24
C VAL A 46 -3.66 4.27 -1.29
N ARG A 47 -2.73 4.60 -2.19
CA ARG A 47 -2.30 3.69 -3.25
C ARG A 47 -1.56 2.46 -2.74
N ASN A 48 -0.74 2.63 -1.70
CA ASN A 48 0.18 1.61 -1.21
C ASN A 48 -0.06 1.29 0.29
N PRO A 49 -1.28 0.85 0.68
CA PRO A 49 -1.62 0.59 2.08
C PRO A 49 -0.78 -0.54 2.69
N MET A 50 -0.30 -1.48 1.87
CA MET A 50 0.60 -2.55 2.30
C MET A 50 1.94 -1.98 2.79
N ILE A 51 2.51 -1.02 2.07
CA ILE A 51 3.76 -0.34 2.48
C ILE A 51 3.52 0.49 3.75
N THR A 52 2.38 1.17 3.86
CA THR A 52 1.99 1.84 5.12
C THR A 52 1.93 0.87 6.29
N GLY A 53 1.36 -0.33 6.08
CA GLY A 53 1.31 -1.39 7.10
C GLY A 53 2.71 -1.89 7.49
N ALA A 54 3.58 -2.13 6.51
CA ALA A 54 4.96 -2.54 6.74
C ALA A 54 5.76 -1.48 7.51
N LEU A 55 5.60 -0.20 7.18
CA LEU A 55 6.23 0.90 7.92
C LEU A 55 5.73 0.99 9.37
N ALA A 56 4.43 0.84 9.60
CA ALA A 56 3.86 0.82 10.94
C ALA A 56 4.35 -0.39 11.76
N LEU A 57 4.52 -1.53 11.11
CA LEU A 57 5.07 -2.75 11.72
C LEU A 57 6.53 -2.55 12.13
N LEU A 58 7.39 -2.10 11.21
CA LEU A 58 8.80 -1.80 11.49
C LEU A 58 8.97 -0.72 12.56
N LEU A 59 8.10 0.28 12.57
CA LEU A 59 8.10 1.31 13.61
C LEU A 59 7.75 0.69 14.96
N GLY A 60 6.69 -0.11 15.01
CA GLY A 60 6.30 -0.85 16.22
C GLY A 60 7.43 -1.73 16.75
N GLU A 61 8.11 -2.47 15.87
CA GLU A 61 9.25 -3.31 16.20
C GLU A 61 10.43 -2.50 16.77
N SER A 62 10.81 -1.41 16.10
CA SER A 62 11.89 -0.52 16.57
C SER A 62 11.61 0.05 17.95
N LEU A 63 10.35 0.36 18.27
CA LEU A 63 9.91 0.88 19.56
C LEU A 63 9.84 -0.19 20.65
N ILE A 64 9.47 -1.43 20.31
CA ILE A 64 9.42 -2.56 21.26
C ILE A 64 10.84 -2.99 21.64
N VAL A 65 11.73 -3.13 20.65
CA VAL A 65 13.11 -3.60 20.84
C VAL A 65 14.03 -2.44 21.28
N GLN A 66 13.57 -1.19 21.15
CA GLN A 66 14.34 0.03 21.45
C GLN A 66 15.69 0.07 20.72
N SER A 67 15.69 -0.30 19.44
CA SER A 67 16.90 -0.50 18.64
C SER A 67 17.06 0.58 17.56
N TRP A 68 18.11 1.39 17.67
CA TRP A 68 18.50 2.38 16.66
C TRP A 68 18.81 1.75 15.29
N PRO A 69 19.49 0.59 15.20
CA PRO A 69 19.64 -0.11 13.93
C PRO A 69 18.30 -0.45 13.24
N LEU A 70 17.30 -0.90 13.99
CA LEU A 70 15.97 -1.20 13.44
C LEU A 70 15.25 0.07 12.96
N PHE A 71 15.41 1.18 13.68
CA PHE A 71 14.92 2.47 13.22
C PHE A 71 15.63 2.94 11.95
N GLY A 72 16.95 2.75 11.85
CA GLY A 72 17.71 2.99 10.63
C GLY A 72 17.21 2.16 9.45
N TRP A 73 16.92 0.87 9.70
CA TRP A 73 16.32 -0.01 8.70
C TRP A 73 14.95 0.48 8.23
N LEU A 74 14.08 0.94 9.14
CA LEU A 74 12.81 1.56 8.78
C LEU A 74 13.01 2.75 7.82
N VAL A 75 13.98 3.62 8.09
CA VAL A 75 14.25 4.79 7.23
C VAL A 75 14.73 4.35 5.86
N VAL A 76 15.67 3.41 5.78
CA VAL A 76 16.16 2.86 4.50
C VAL A 76 15.02 2.21 3.72
N PHE A 77 14.18 1.42 4.38
CA PHE A 77 13.03 0.77 3.78
C PHE A 77 12.01 1.79 3.25
N ALA A 78 11.73 2.85 4.02
CA ALA A 78 10.84 3.94 3.61
C ALA A 78 11.38 4.68 2.37
N LEU A 79 12.66 5.05 2.37
CA LEU A 79 13.30 5.75 1.25
C LEU A 79 13.38 4.88 0.00
N GLY A 80 13.74 3.60 0.15
CA GLY A 80 13.78 2.65 -0.95
C GLY A 80 12.41 2.51 -1.64
N ASN A 81 11.34 2.38 -0.85
CA ASN A 81 9.98 2.33 -1.39
C ASN A 81 9.52 3.68 -1.96
N ALA A 82 9.94 4.80 -1.37
CA ALA A 82 9.64 6.13 -1.89
C ALA A 82 10.19 6.36 -3.31
N LEU A 83 11.31 5.71 -3.65
CA LEU A 83 11.89 5.72 -4.98
C LEU A 83 11.33 4.62 -5.88
N TYR A 84 11.24 3.39 -5.38
CA TYR A 84 10.83 2.23 -6.17
C TYR A 84 9.39 2.34 -6.69
N ILE A 85 8.44 2.74 -5.82
CA ILE A 85 7.02 2.83 -6.18
C ILE A 85 6.80 3.73 -7.40
N PRO A 86 7.17 5.02 -7.40
CA PRO A 86 6.92 5.90 -8.55
C PRO A 86 7.71 5.51 -9.79
N LEU A 87 8.90 4.93 -9.65
CA LEU A 87 9.81 4.66 -10.78
C LEU A 87 9.52 3.34 -11.47
N VAL A 88 9.08 2.32 -10.72
CA VAL A 88 8.93 0.96 -11.21
C VAL A 88 7.47 0.54 -11.15
N GLU A 89 6.90 0.50 -9.94
CA GLU A 89 5.57 -0.07 -9.72
C GLU A 89 4.48 0.75 -10.43
N GLU A 90 4.42 2.07 -10.17
CA GLU A 90 3.40 2.92 -10.78
C GLU A 90 3.56 3.03 -12.30
N ARG A 91 4.79 2.99 -12.82
CA ARG A 91 5.02 2.95 -14.26
C ARG A 91 4.56 1.63 -14.88
N GLY A 92 4.79 0.51 -14.19
CA GLY A 92 4.30 -0.80 -14.60
C GLY A 92 2.76 -0.86 -14.59
N LEU A 93 2.14 -0.34 -13.55
CA LEU A 93 0.68 -0.25 -13.42
C LEU A 93 0.07 0.67 -14.48
N ALA A 94 0.68 1.83 -14.74
CA ALA A 94 0.23 2.73 -15.80
C ALA A 94 0.30 2.08 -17.18
N LYS A 95 1.36 1.32 -17.48
CA LYS A 95 1.47 0.57 -18.73
C LYS A 95 0.42 -0.55 -18.85
N ARG A 96 0.07 -1.21 -17.74
CA ARG A 96 -0.83 -2.37 -17.75
C ARG A 96 -2.31 -2.00 -17.73
N PHE A 97 -2.68 -0.95 -17.00
CA PHE A 97 -4.07 -0.57 -16.73
C PHE A 97 -4.48 0.78 -17.33
N GLY A 98 -3.55 1.52 -17.95
CA GLY A 98 -3.85 2.71 -18.75
C GLY A 98 -4.69 3.76 -18.02
N GLU A 99 -5.80 4.16 -18.65
CA GLU A 99 -6.69 5.23 -18.15
C GLU A 99 -7.34 4.91 -16.81
N GLU A 100 -7.66 3.65 -16.53
CA GLU A 100 -8.27 3.24 -15.25
C GLU A 100 -7.32 3.56 -14.07
N TYR A 101 -6.04 3.30 -14.27
CA TYR A 101 -5.01 3.64 -13.29
C TYR A 101 -4.74 5.14 -13.22
N ALA A 102 -4.76 5.85 -14.36
CA ALA A 102 -4.60 7.30 -14.37
C ALA A 102 -5.74 8.00 -13.60
N ALA A 103 -6.99 7.55 -13.77
CA ALA A 103 -8.14 8.04 -13.01
C ALA A 103 -7.98 7.76 -11.50
N TYR A 104 -7.49 6.58 -11.15
CA TYR A 104 -7.19 6.24 -9.75
C TYR A 104 -6.08 7.13 -9.15
N GLN A 105 -4.98 7.36 -9.87
CA GLN A 105 -3.87 8.20 -9.39
C GLN A 105 -4.27 9.64 -9.12
N ARG A 106 -5.23 10.18 -9.88
CA ARG A 106 -5.77 11.54 -9.68
C ARG A 106 -6.57 11.65 -8.38
N HIS A 107 -7.25 10.58 -8.00
CA HIS A 107 -8.15 10.60 -6.84
C HIS A 107 -7.54 10.03 -5.58
N VAL A 108 -6.62 9.07 -5.68
CA VAL A 108 -6.05 8.38 -4.51
C VAL A 108 -4.59 8.80 -4.32
N PRO A 109 -4.23 9.44 -3.19
CA PRO A 109 -2.86 9.86 -2.90
C PRO A 109 -1.93 8.66 -2.67
N ARG A 110 -0.63 8.86 -2.92
CA ARG A 110 0.38 7.81 -2.85
C ARG A 110 0.70 7.38 -1.41
N TRP A 111 0.79 8.36 -0.50
CA TRP A 111 1.36 8.17 0.84
C TRP A 111 0.40 8.48 1.99
N ILE A 112 -0.29 9.62 1.92
CA ILE A 112 -1.17 10.10 3.00
C ILE A 112 -2.58 9.58 2.73
N PRO A 113 -3.17 8.72 3.59
CA PRO A 113 -4.50 8.20 3.36
C PRO A 113 -5.56 9.30 3.35
N ARG A 114 -6.51 9.21 2.43
CA ARG A 114 -7.72 10.03 2.45
C ARG A 114 -8.61 9.63 3.62
N PRO A 115 -9.32 10.58 4.25
CA PRO A 115 -10.32 10.24 5.27
C PRO A 115 -11.54 9.54 4.66
N THR A 116 -11.89 9.87 3.42
CA THR A 116 -13.04 9.28 2.71
C THR A 116 -12.58 8.33 1.60
N PRO A 117 -13.23 7.16 1.44
CA PRO A 117 -12.86 6.20 0.41
C PRO A 117 -13.23 6.73 -0.98
N TRP A 118 -12.33 6.60 -1.95
CA TRP A 118 -12.68 6.81 -3.35
C TRP A 118 -13.58 5.68 -3.86
N ALA A 119 -14.64 6.05 -4.58
CA ALA A 119 -15.60 5.14 -5.19
C ALA A 119 -15.71 5.46 -6.68
N PRO A 120 -15.15 4.62 -7.58
CA PRO A 120 -15.31 4.81 -9.02
C PRO A 120 -16.81 4.77 -9.37
N GLY A 121 -17.34 5.88 -9.90
CA GLY A 121 -18.76 6.02 -10.29
C GLY A 121 -19.55 7.14 -9.60
N ARG A 122 -19.06 7.73 -8.50
CA ARG A 122 -19.71 8.90 -7.86
C ARG A 122 -19.50 10.24 -8.59
N GLU A 123 -18.68 10.26 -9.64
CA GLU A 123 -18.40 11.47 -10.46
C GLU A 123 -19.39 11.66 -11.62
N ARG A 124 -20.34 10.74 -11.83
CA ARG A 124 -21.37 10.83 -12.89
C ARG A 124 -22.79 11.08 -12.35
N ALA A 125 -22.93 11.60 -11.14
CA ALA A 125 -24.21 11.94 -10.52
C ALA A 125 -24.28 13.44 -10.23
#